data_AF-F3B6R9-F1
#
_entry.id   AF-F3B6R9-F1
#
_cell.length_a   1.000
_cell.length_b   1.000
_cell.length_c   1.000
_cell.angle_alpha   90.00
_cell.angle_beta   90.00
_cell.angle_gamma   90.00
#
_symmetry.space_group_name_H-M   'P 1'
#
loop_
_entity.id
_entity.type
_entity.pdbx_description
1 polymer ?
#
loop_
_entity_poly.entity_id
_entity_poly.type
_entity_poly.pdbx_seq_one_letter_code
_entity_poly.pdbx_strand_id
1 'polypeptide(L)'
;MIGRVSIKISNQRNSYKFTLNRNITILRGDSGTGKTTLYDMIRDYNNLGRESGVKISGGNIVTLEGRNWEDELDKLSKKIVVIDEGSKFVFSKEFANKVKGCDNYFLIITRSYLSQLPYSVDEIYRIKGTGKNKEFERVYTDIDKFYDNPDPNRFPFMPDIIITEDSKSGYEFFLDTVKNTNIKCEAAGGKLPLYYIQPDIKGKIMMQIAHIKLDN
;
A
#
# COMPACT_ATOMS: atom_id res chain seq x y z
N MET A 1 15.96 5.09 -10.08
CA MET A 1 16.02 3.66 -10.47
C MET A 1 14.65 3.11 -10.12
N ILE A 2 13.82 2.70 -11.08
CA ILE A 2 12.51 2.09 -10.80
C ILE A 2 12.63 0.64 -11.25
N GLY A 3 13.06 -0.20 -10.33
CA GLY A 3 13.28 -1.63 -10.54
C GLY A 3 12.96 -2.45 -9.29
N ARG A 4 13.21 -3.75 -9.35
CA ARG A 4 13.05 -4.62 -8.19
C ARG A 4 14.25 -4.48 -7.26
N VAL A 5 14.01 -4.27 -5.96
CA VAL A 5 15.06 -4.22 -4.94
C VAL A 5 14.78 -5.27 -3.86
N SER A 6 15.67 -6.25 -3.71
CA SER A 6 15.53 -7.30 -2.69
C SER A 6 16.42 -6.98 -1.50
N ILE A 7 15.83 -6.90 -0.31
CA ILE A 7 16.48 -6.48 0.93
C ILE A 7 16.50 -7.64 1.92
N LYS A 8 17.62 -7.78 2.63
CA LYS A 8 17.71 -8.61 3.83
C LYS A 8 18.39 -7.84 4.96
N ILE A 9 17.72 -7.78 6.10
CA ILE A 9 18.15 -7.11 7.33
C ILE A 9 18.16 -8.14 8.44
N SER A 10 19.27 -8.27 9.17
CA SER A 10 19.37 -9.29 10.21
C SER A 10 20.29 -8.91 11.35
N ASN A 11 20.00 -9.42 12.55
CA ASN A 11 20.91 -9.47 13.69
C ASN A 11 20.87 -10.88 14.30
N GLN A 12 21.38 -11.04 15.52
CA GLN A 12 21.40 -12.36 16.19
C GLN A 12 20.00 -12.97 16.35
N ARG A 13 18.99 -12.14 16.64
CA ARG A 13 17.64 -12.56 17.06
C ARG A 13 16.59 -12.45 15.94
N ASN A 14 16.80 -11.59 14.96
CA ASN A 14 15.81 -11.28 13.92
C ASN A 14 16.44 -11.29 12.53
N SER A 15 15.68 -11.71 11.53
CA SER A 15 16.00 -11.67 10.11
C SER A 15 14.74 -11.33 9.33
N TYR A 16 14.80 -10.26 8.55
CA TYR A 16 13.74 -9.79 7.67
C TYR A 16 14.21 -9.90 6.23
N LYS A 17 13.39 -10.50 5.37
CA LYS A 17 13.62 -10.57 3.93
C LYS A 17 12.39 -10.08 3.18
N PHE A 18 12.58 -9.13 2.27
CA PHE A 18 11.49 -8.57 1.49
C PHE A 18 12.01 -7.99 0.18
N THR A 19 11.08 -7.67 -0.72
CA THR A 19 11.40 -7.07 -2.01
C THR A 19 10.45 -5.92 -2.28
N LEU A 20 11.01 -4.79 -2.69
CA LEU A 20 10.25 -3.61 -3.12
C LEU A 20 10.16 -3.64 -4.65
N ASN A 21 8.94 -3.61 -5.17
CA ASN A 21 8.71 -3.63 -6.63
C ASN A 21 8.33 -2.25 -7.18
N ARG A 22 7.84 -1.35 -6.33
CA ARG A 22 7.52 0.04 -6.66
C ARG A 22 8.16 0.99 -5.67
N ASN A 23 8.13 2.28 -5.99
CA ASN A 23 8.71 3.33 -5.16
C ASN A 23 7.98 3.52 -3.82
N ILE A 24 6.70 3.13 -3.68
CA ILE A 24 5.97 3.23 -2.40
C ILE A 24 5.49 1.85 -2.00
N THR A 25 5.85 1.44 -0.78
CA THR A 25 5.44 0.20 -0.15
C THR A 25 4.92 0.50 1.24
N ILE A 26 3.73 -0.01 1.57
CA ILE A 26 3.09 0.17 2.88
C ILE A 26 3.24 -1.11 3.68
N LEU A 27 3.80 -1.01 4.89
CA LEU A 27 3.89 -2.12 5.83
C LEU A 27 2.85 -1.95 6.94
N ARG A 28 1.80 -2.76 6.88
CA ARG A 28 0.69 -2.81 7.84
C ARG A 28 0.82 -3.98 8.82
N GLY A 29 0.00 -3.95 9.85
CA GLY A 29 -0.29 -5.10 10.72
C GLY A 29 -0.46 -4.71 12.18
N ASP A 30 -0.83 -5.69 12.99
CA ASP A 30 -1.14 -5.49 14.42
C ASP A 30 0.09 -5.20 15.28
N SER A 31 -0.13 -4.91 16.56
CA SER A 31 0.96 -4.73 17.51
C SER A 31 1.78 -6.02 17.66
N GLY A 32 3.07 -5.90 17.95
CA GLY A 32 3.92 -7.06 18.26
C GLY A 32 4.37 -7.91 17.07
N THR A 33 4.04 -7.57 15.82
CA THR A 33 4.48 -8.33 14.63
C THR A 33 5.94 -8.08 14.23
N GLY A 34 6.67 -7.21 14.94
CA GLY A 34 8.08 -6.90 14.69
C GLY A 34 8.34 -5.77 13.68
N LYS A 35 7.35 -4.90 13.41
CA LYS A 35 7.52 -3.69 12.57
C LYS A 35 8.45 -2.67 13.22
N THR A 36 8.17 -2.31 14.47
CA THR A 36 9.03 -1.41 15.27
C THR A 36 10.44 -1.99 15.40
N THR A 37 10.57 -3.30 15.63
CA THR A 37 11.88 -3.97 15.65
C THR A 37 12.64 -3.85 14.32
N LEU A 38 11.96 -3.95 13.18
CA LEU A 38 12.59 -3.71 11.88
C LEU A 38 13.07 -2.26 11.76
N TYR A 39 12.22 -1.29 12.11
CA TYR A 39 12.57 0.12 12.08
C TYR A 39 13.77 0.45 12.98
N ASP A 40 13.74 0.00 14.24
CA ASP A 40 14.81 0.23 15.21
C ASP A 40 16.13 -0.38 14.73
N MET A 41 16.11 -1.60 14.17
CA MET A 41 17.32 -2.21 13.60
C MET A 41 17.94 -1.38 12.47
N ILE A 42 17.10 -0.74 11.64
CA ILE A 42 17.56 0.13 10.55
C ILE A 42 18.13 1.42 11.13
N ARG A 43 17.42 2.05 12.08
CA ARG A 43 17.86 3.27 12.76
C ARG A 43 19.19 3.07 13.47
N ASP A 44 19.33 1.98 14.22
CA ASP A 44 20.57 1.63 14.93
C ASP A 44 21.73 1.43 13.95
N TYR A 45 21.48 0.77 12.81
CA TYR A 45 22.47 0.64 11.75
C TYR A 45 22.83 1.99 11.11
N ASN A 46 21.87 2.90 10.91
CA ASN A 46 22.16 4.23 10.38
C ASN A 46 23.01 5.08 11.32
N ASN A 47 22.84 4.89 12.64
CA ASN A 47 23.59 5.63 13.65
C ASN A 47 24.97 5.03 13.95
N LEU A 48 25.07 3.70 14.08
CA LEU A 48 26.27 3.01 14.57
C LEU A 48 26.95 2.15 13.49
N GLY A 49 26.39 2.06 12.28
CA GLY A 49 26.89 1.20 11.23
C GLY A 49 26.98 -0.25 11.68
N ARG A 50 28.14 -0.88 11.47
CA ARG A 50 28.38 -2.30 11.81
C ARG A 50 28.37 -2.58 13.32
N GLU A 51 28.61 -1.57 14.16
CA GLU A 51 28.65 -1.73 15.63
C GLU A 51 27.26 -2.00 16.23
N SER A 52 26.18 -1.65 15.50
CA SER A 52 24.80 -2.03 15.86
C SER A 52 24.57 -3.54 15.94
N GLY A 53 25.49 -4.37 15.40
CA GLY A 53 25.29 -5.81 15.23
C GLY A 53 24.26 -6.16 14.14
N VAL A 54 23.76 -5.17 13.40
CA VAL A 54 22.83 -5.33 12.28
C VAL A 54 23.60 -5.49 10.97
N LYS A 55 23.17 -6.44 10.15
CA LYS A 55 23.65 -6.67 8.79
C LYS A 55 22.54 -6.33 7.80
N ILE A 56 22.83 -5.43 6.88
CA ILE A 56 21.92 -5.02 5.80
C ILE A 56 22.54 -5.41 4.46
N SER A 57 21.72 -5.95 3.57
CA SER A 57 22.09 -6.31 2.20
C SER A 57 20.98 -5.94 1.23
N GLY A 58 21.37 -5.55 0.01
CA GLY A 58 20.44 -5.33 -1.10
C GLY A 58 19.91 -3.91 -1.30
N GLY A 59 20.40 -2.91 -0.55
CA GLY A 59 20.06 -1.51 -0.79
C GLY A 59 20.65 -0.56 0.25
N ASN A 60 20.73 0.73 -0.11
CA ASN A 60 21.07 1.81 0.83
C ASN A 60 19.80 2.29 1.54
N ILE A 61 19.63 1.87 2.79
CA ILE A 61 18.43 2.11 3.57
C ILE A 61 18.69 3.15 4.66
N VAL A 62 17.75 4.08 4.84
CA VAL A 62 17.81 5.16 5.81
C VAL A 62 16.45 5.35 6.47
N THR A 63 16.42 5.69 7.75
CA THR A 63 15.20 6.16 8.42
C THR A 63 14.97 7.64 8.18
N LEU A 64 13.70 8.06 8.15
CA LEU A 64 13.30 9.47 8.08
C LEU A 64 12.23 9.75 9.15
N GLU A 65 12.52 10.69 10.04
CA GLU A 65 11.67 11.04 11.17
C GLU A 65 11.81 12.52 11.57
N GLY A 66 10.98 12.96 12.51
CA GLY A 66 11.11 14.30 13.10
C GLY A 66 10.55 15.45 12.25
N ARG A 67 10.85 16.67 12.67
CA ARG A 67 10.28 17.91 12.12
C ARG A 67 11.02 18.41 10.88
N ASN A 68 12.30 18.06 10.73
CA ASN A 68 13.16 18.53 9.63
C ASN A 68 13.18 17.54 8.45
N TRP A 69 12.15 16.70 8.35
CA TRP A 69 12.06 15.63 7.34
C TRP A 69 12.17 16.17 5.91
N GLU A 70 11.74 17.42 5.66
CA GLU A 70 11.78 18.04 4.33
C GLU A 70 13.21 18.24 3.84
N ASP A 71 14.06 18.84 4.68
CA ASP A 71 15.47 19.10 4.39
C ASP A 71 16.29 17.82 4.34
N GLU A 72 15.93 16.84 5.18
CA GLU A 72 16.56 15.52 5.16
C GLU A 72 16.23 14.79 3.87
N LEU A 73 14.96 14.76 3.46
CA LEU A 73 14.52 14.09 2.24
C LEU A 73 15.16 14.68 0.99
N ASP A 74 15.33 16.00 0.91
CA ASP A 74 15.95 16.67 -0.25
C ASP A 74 17.43 16.28 -0.47
N LYS A 75 18.10 15.81 0.58
CA LYS A 75 19.49 15.34 0.52
C LYS A 75 19.60 13.88 0.08
N LEU A 76 18.48 13.16 0.00
CA LEU A 76 18.45 11.73 -0.32
C LEU A 76 18.18 11.51 -1.81
N SER A 77 19.02 10.68 -2.42
CA SER A 77 18.81 10.19 -3.78
C SER A 77 19.16 8.70 -3.87
N LYS A 78 18.32 7.94 -4.59
CA LYS A 78 18.44 6.49 -4.80
C LYS A 78 18.57 5.69 -3.49
N LYS A 79 17.83 6.10 -2.46
CA LYS A 79 17.76 5.44 -1.14
C LYS A 79 16.46 4.68 -0.97
N ILE A 80 16.44 3.77 0.00
CA ILE A 80 15.23 3.21 0.59
C ILE A 80 14.98 3.98 1.88
N VAL A 81 13.97 4.84 1.87
CA VAL A 81 13.56 5.68 3.00
C VAL A 81 12.51 4.92 3.80
N VAL A 82 12.78 4.67 5.08
CA VAL A 82 11.87 3.97 5.98
C VAL A 82 11.28 4.95 6.97
N ILE A 83 9.96 4.96 7.09
CA ILE A 83 9.23 5.92 7.91
C ILE A 83 8.34 5.12 8.86
N ASP A 84 8.47 5.37 10.16
CA ASP A 84 7.65 4.71 11.19
C ASP A 84 6.26 5.34 11.35
N GLU A 85 5.36 4.63 12.03
CA GLU A 85 3.97 5.03 12.25
C GLU A 85 3.84 6.34 13.06
N GLY A 86 4.85 6.70 13.84
CA GLY A 86 4.88 7.97 14.58
C GLY A 86 5.03 9.24 13.71
N SER A 87 5.46 9.10 12.46
CA SER A 87 5.77 10.22 11.57
C SER A 87 4.52 10.77 10.88
N LYS A 88 3.79 11.66 11.57
CA LYS A 88 2.51 12.23 11.06
C LYS A 88 2.62 13.01 9.74
N PHE A 89 3.82 13.41 9.32
CA PHE A 89 4.00 14.13 8.05
C PHE A 89 3.60 13.29 6.83
N VAL A 90 3.59 11.94 6.93
CA VAL A 90 3.21 11.05 5.80
C VAL A 90 1.78 11.25 5.31
N PHE A 91 0.92 11.89 6.10
CA PHE A 91 -0.48 12.20 5.76
C PHE A 91 -0.63 13.54 5.05
N SER A 92 0.44 14.34 4.96
CA SER A 92 0.37 15.71 4.48
C SER A 92 0.49 15.80 2.95
N LYS A 93 0.00 16.91 2.38
CA LYS A 93 0.13 17.18 0.93
C LYS A 93 1.58 17.48 0.56
N GLU A 94 2.31 18.12 1.45
CA GLU A 94 3.72 18.48 1.32
C GLU A 94 4.57 17.22 1.13
N PHE A 95 4.35 16.19 1.96
CA PHE A 95 5.02 14.90 1.80
C PHE A 95 4.69 14.25 0.46
N ALA A 96 3.40 14.20 0.11
CA ALA A 96 2.97 13.62 -1.17
C ALA A 96 3.59 14.32 -2.39
N ASN A 97 3.72 15.64 -2.35
CA ASN A 97 4.36 16.41 -3.41
C ASN A 97 5.86 16.08 -3.54
N LYS A 98 6.59 15.96 -2.43
CA LYS A 98 8.01 15.57 -2.46
C LYS A 98 8.22 14.12 -2.96
N VAL A 99 7.29 13.21 -2.64
CA VAL A 99 7.37 11.81 -3.10
C VAL A 99 7.14 11.67 -4.61
N LYS A 100 6.24 12.46 -5.21
CA LYS A 100 5.86 12.34 -6.64
C LYS A 100 7.04 12.49 -7.62
N GLY A 101 8.07 13.26 -7.24
CA GLY A 101 9.20 13.59 -8.12
C GLY A 101 10.55 12.99 -7.72
N CYS A 102 10.64 12.22 -6.64
CA CYS A 102 11.92 11.74 -6.15
C CYS A 102 12.27 10.33 -6.66
N ASP A 103 13.57 10.00 -6.64
CA ASP A 103 14.09 8.72 -7.14
C ASP A 103 14.34 7.69 -6.03
N ASN A 104 13.72 7.90 -4.87
CA ASN A 104 13.80 7.06 -3.68
C ASN A 104 12.67 6.03 -3.62
N TYR A 105 12.93 4.93 -2.92
CA TYR A 105 11.89 4.03 -2.42
C TYR A 105 11.43 4.48 -1.04
N PHE A 106 10.16 4.25 -0.73
CA PHE A 106 9.55 4.53 0.56
C PHE A 106 8.93 3.25 1.10
N LEU A 107 9.43 2.81 2.25
CA LEU A 107 8.79 1.80 3.07
C LEU A 107 8.12 2.51 4.24
N ILE A 108 6.80 2.69 4.16
CA ILE A 108 6.03 3.43 5.14
C ILE A 108 5.30 2.46 6.05
N ILE A 109 5.63 2.50 7.34
CA ILE A 109 4.97 1.72 8.38
C ILE A 109 3.77 2.52 8.87
N THR A 110 2.56 2.05 8.63
CA THR A 110 1.35 2.70 9.13
C THR A 110 0.17 1.75 9.07
N ARG A 111 -0.79 1.88 9.97
CA ARG A 111 -2.10 1.20 9.86
C ARG A 111 -3.11 2.01 9.04
N SER A 112 -2.90 3.31 8.94
CA SER A 112 -3.84 4.24 8.32
C SER A 112 -3.73 4.26 6.80
N TYR A 113 -4.79 4.70 6.13
CA TYR A 113 -4.79 4.92 4.69
C TYR A 113 -4.12 6.27 4.36
N LEU A 114 -3.22 6.28 3.38
CA LEU A 114 -2.48 7.48 2.97
C LEU A 114 -3.11 8.08 1.70
N SER A 115 -4.25 8.78 1.88
CA SER A 115 -5.08 9.26 0.75
C SER A 115 -4.37 10.21 -0.22
N GLN A 116 -3.27 10.84 0.19
CA GLN A 116 -2.50 11.75 -0.65
C GLN A 116 -1.44 11.02 -1.51
N LEU A 117 -1.14 9.75 -1.25
CA LEU A 117 -0.07 9.01 -1.92
C LEU A 117 -0.62 8.01 -2.97
N PRO A 118 -0.06 7.98 -4.18
CA PRO A 118 -0.48 7.06 -5.23
C PRO A 118 0.22 5.69 -5.10
N TYR A 119 -0.08 4.93 -4.05
CA TYR A 119 0.45 3.56 -3.87
C TYR A 119 -0.54 2.49 -4.35
N SER A 120 0.00 1.35 -4.79
CA SER A 120 -0.81 0.22 -5.23
C SER A 120 -1.19 -0.69 -4.05
N VAL A 121 -2.38 -1.31 -4.10
CA VAL A 121 -2.79 -2.34 -3.14
C VAL A 121 -1.84 -3.56 -3.13
N ASP A 122 -1.19 -3.85 -4.26
CA ASP A 122 -0.14 -4.87 -4.37
C ASP A 122 1.13 -4.56 -3.57
N GLU A 123 1.28 -3.30 -3.18
CA GLU A 123 2.41 -2.82 -2.41
C GLU A 123 2.06 -2.64 -0.93
N ILE A 124 0.94 -3.22 -0.48
CA ILE A 124 0.56 -3.28 0.93
C ILE A 124 0.93 -4.67 1.45
N TYR A 125 1.85 -4.70 2.41
CA TYR A 125 2.36 -5.92 3.00
C TYR A 125 2.13 -5.96 4.51
N ARG A 126 2.16 -7.17 5.06
CA ARG A 126 2.31 -7.46 6.49
C ARG A 126 3.55 -8.29 6.71
N ILE A 127 4.03 -8.30 7.95
CA ILE A 127 5.11 -9.21 8.34
C ILE A 127 4.51 -10.59 8.61
N LYS A 128 5.02 -11.60 7.91
CA LYS A 128 4.75 -13.01 8.13
C LYS A 128 5.94 -13.66 8.84
N GLY A 129 5.63 -14.60 9.73
CA GLY A 129 6.61 -15.40 10.46
C GLY A 129 6.72 -14.99 11.92
N THR A 130 7.09 -15.96 12.75
CA THR A 130 7.30 -15.81 14.19
C THR A 130 8.76 -16.10 14.53
N GLY A 131 9.23 -15.57 15.66
CA GLY A 131 10.62 -15.76 16.09
C GLY A 131 11.62 -15.08 15.16
N LYS A 132 12.67 -15.79 14.75
CA LYS A 132 13.82 -15.18 14.07
C LYS A 132 13.54 -14.76 12.64
N ASN A 133 12.97 -15.65 11.83
CA ASN A 133 12.84 -15.44 10.38
C ASN A 133 11.48 -14.83 10.05
N LYS A 134 11.51 -13.70 9.35
CA LYS A 134 10.34 -12.91 9.00
C LYS A 134 10.44 -12.47 7.55
N GLU A 135 9.30 -12.44 6.87
CA GLU A 135 9.19 -12.04 5.47
C GLU A 135 8.00 -11.09 5.28
N PHE A 136 7.97 -10.37 4.16
CA PHE A 136 6.80 -9.57 3.80
C PHE A 136 5.84 -10.42 2.98
N GLU A 137 4.59 -10.45 3.40
CA GLU A 137 3.48 -11.08 2.71
C GLU A 137 2.48 -10.01 2.30
N ARG A 138 1.98 -10.08 1.06
CA ARG A 138 0.95 -9.13 0.60
C ARG A 138 -0.29 -9.29 1.47
N VAL A 139 -0.87 -8.15 1.86
CA VAL A 139 -2.13 -8.13 2.61
C VAL A 139 -3.29 -8.52 1.70
N TYR A 140 -3.29 -7.98 0.48
CA TYR A 140 -4.34 -8.25 -0.50
C TYR A 140 -3.80 -9.23 -1.54
N THR A 141 -4.44 -10.39 -1.63
CA THR A 141 -4.26 -11.33 -2.74
C THR A 141 -5.08 -10.86 -3.94
N ASP A 142 -4.83 -11.45 -5.11
CA ASP A 142 -5.63 -11.15 -6.30
C ASP A 142 -7.11 -11.45 -6.11
N ILE A 143 -7.44 -12.41 -5.23
CA ILE A 143 -8.81 -12.79 -4.87
C ILE A 143 -9.45 -11.72 -3.95
N ASP A 144 -8.71 -11.18 -2.98
CA ASP A 144 -9.18 -10.11 -2.09
C ASP A 144 -9.43 -8.78 -2.83
N LYS A 145 -8.72 -8.54 -3.94
CA LYS A 145 -8.96 -7.37 -4.80
C LYS A 145 -10.35 -7.36 -5.43
N PHE A 146 -11.00 -8.53 -5.51
CA PHE A 146 -12.35 -8.60 -6.03
C PHE A 146 -13.38 -8.24 -4.96
N TYR A 147 -13.36 -8.83 -3.75
CA TYR A 147 -14.34 -8.54 -2.68
C TYR A 147 -13.86 -8.99 -1.28
N ASP A 148 -14.35 -8.34 -0.21
CA ASP A 148 -14.37 -8.93 1.14
C ASP A 148 -15.24 -10.22 1.13
N ASN A 149 -14.64 -11.35 1.51
CA ASN A 149 -15.22 -12.71 1.53
C ASN A 149 -15.65 -13.29 0.15
N PRO A 150 -14.68 -13.56 -0.75
CA PRO A 150 -14.96 -14.03 -2.10
C PRO A 150 -15.32 -15.54 -2.14
N ASP A 151 -16.41 -15.88 -2.82
CA ASP A 151 -16.79 -17.26 -3.12
C ASP A 151 -15.97 -17.79 -4.32
N PRO A 152 -15.07 -18.77 -4.12
CA PRO A 152 -14.22 -19.30 -5.18
C PRO A 152 -15.00 -19.98 -6.31
N ASN A 153 -16.22 -20.46 -6.06
CA ASN A 153 -17.05 -21.13 -7.07
C ASN A 153 -17.77 -20.14 -7.99
N ARG A 154 -17.69 -18.83 -7.69
CA ARG A 154 -18.37 -17.78 -8.43
C ARG A 154 -17.48 -17.11 -9.47
N PHE A 155 -16.27 -17.61 -9.75
CA PHE A 155 -15.43 -17.01 -10.80
C PHE A 155 -15.21 -17.94 -12.00
N PRO A 156 -15.27 -17.40 -13.23
CA PRO A 156 -15.66 -16.02 -13.59
C PRO A 156 -17.19 -15.84 -13.51
N PHE A 157 -17.68 -14.85 -12.75
CA PHE A 157 -19.09 -14.45 -12.85
C PHE A 157 -19.27 -13.17 -13.65
N MET A 158 -20.40 -13.11 -14.34
CA MET A 158 -20.89 -11.93 -15.02
C MET A 158 -21.97 -11.30 -14.14
N PRO A 159 -21.80 -10.06 -13.63
CA PRO A 159 -22.79 -9.43 -12.77
C PRO A 159 -24.04 -9.00 -13.55
N ASP A 160 -25.15 -8.84 -12.85
CA ASP A 160 -26.36 -8.25 -13.44
C ASP A 160 -26.30 -6.71 -13.45
N ILE A 161 -25.54 -6.12 -12.52
CA ILE A 161 -25.38 -4.67 -12.35
C ILE A 161 -24.03 -4.33 -11.73
N ILE A 162 -23.46 -3.20 -12.17
CA ILE A 162 -22.30 -2.49 -11.63
C ILE A 162 -22.80 -1.19 -11.02
N ILE A 163 -22.45 -0.93 -9.76
CA ILE A 163 -22.72 0.35 -9.09
C ILE A 163 -21.39 1.04 -8.82
N THR A 164 -21.21 2.27 -9.30
CA THR A 164 -20.05 3.13 -9.04
C THR A 164 -20.34 4.16 -7.95
N GLU A 165 -19.29 4.69 -7.31
CA GLU A 165 -19.44 5.68 -6.24
C GLU A 165 -20.05 6.99 -6.72
N ASP A 166 -19.52 7.50 -7.83
CA ASP A 166 -19.95 8.73 -8.49
C ASP A 166 -20.12 8.49 -9.99
N SER A 167 -20.57 9.54 -10.69
CA SER A 167 -20.78 9.54 -12.14
C SER A 167 -19.55 10.09 -12.89
N LYS A 168 -18.33 9.86 -12.40
CA LYS A 168 -17.09 10.35 -13.03
C LYS A 168 -16.40 9.23 -13.82
N SER A 169 -15.07 9.32 -13.96
CA SER A 169 -14.23 8.44 -14.77
C SER A 169 -14.45 6.95 -14.51
N GLY A 170 -14.70 6.53 -13.26
CA GLY A 170 -15.01 5.14 -12.93
C GLY A 170 -16.35 4.66 -13.52
N TYR A 171 -17.36 5.54 -13.54
CA TYR A 171 -18.65 5.27 -14.18
C TYR A 171 -18.54 5.20 -15.69
N GLU A 172 -17.87 6.17 -16.31
CA GLU A 172 -17.70 6.21 -17.78
C GLU A 172 -16.95 4.98 -18.29
N PHE A 173 -15.89 4.57 -17.58
CA PHE A 173 -15.13 3.37 -17.90
C PHE A 173 -16.02 2.10 -17.90
N PHE A 174 -16.80 1.90 -16.85
CA PHE A 174 -17.65 0.72 -16.78
C PHE A 174 -18.83 0.77 -17.73
N LEU A 175 -19.43 1.95 -17.92
CA LEU A 175 -20.51 2.15 -18.88
C LEU A 175 -20.07 1.75 -20.30
N ASP A 176 -18.85 2.14 -20.72
CA ASP A 176 -18.31 1.72 -22.01
C ASP A 176 -17.98 0.22 -22.04
N THR A 177 -17.44 -0.33 -20.95
CA THR A 177 -17.10 -1.75 -20.84
C THR A 177 -18.33 -2.66 -20.98
N VAL A 178 -19.48 -2.24 -20.41
CA VAL A 178 -20.71 -3.04 -20.41
C VAL A 178 -21.69 -2.71 -21.55
N LYS A 179 -21.37 -1.75 -22.43
CA LYS A 179 -22.28 -1.25 -23.48
C LYS A 179 -22.91 -2.32 -24.39
N ASN A 180 -22.20 -3.43 -24.61
CA ASN A 180 -22.62 -4.54 -25.46
C ASN A 180 -23.03 -5.78 -24.65
N THR A 181 -23.35 -5.60 -23.37
CA THR A 181 -23.77 -6.66 -22.45
C THR A 181 -25.11 -6.31 -21.82
N ASN A 182 -25.76 -7.28 -21.19
CA ASN A 182 -27.00 -7.03 -20.43
C ASN A 182 -26.76 -6.49 -19.00
N ILE A 183 -25.52 -6.10 -18.71
CA ILE A 183 -25.09 -5.65 -17.39
C ILE A 183 -25.48 -4.19 -17.22
N LYS A 184 -26.24 -3.86 -16.17
CA LYS A 184 -26.58 -2.46 -15.85
C LYS A 184 -25.40 -1.73 -15.23
N CYS A 185 -25.26 -0.44 -15.47
CA CYS A 185 -24.24 0.39 -14.81
C CYS A 185 -24.89 1.66 -14.24
N GLU A 186 -24.79 1.85 -12.92
CA GLU A 186 -25.45 2.96 -12.19
C GLU A 186 -24.45 3.70 -11.29
N ALA A 187 -24.60 5.01 -11.18
CA ALA A 187 -23.81 5.83 -10.25
C ALA A 187 -24.58 6.08 -8.94
N ALA A 188 -23.95 5.80 -7.80
CA ALA A 188 -24.57 5.95 -6.48
C ALA A 188 -24.60 7.40 -5.97
N GLY A 189 -23.87 8.32 -6.60
CA GLY A 189 -23.86 9.74 -6.26
C GLY A 189 -23.45 10.02 -4.80
N GLY A 190 -22.49 9.28 -4.27
CA GLY A 190 -22.05 9.39 -2.87
C GLY A 190 -22.98 8.76 -1.83
N LYS A 191 -24.04 8.06 -2.26
CA LYS A 191 -24.98 7.33 -1.37
C LYS A 191 -24.78 5.81 -1.41
N LEU A 192 -23.56 5.36 -1.70
CA LEU A 192 -23.18 3.94 -1.68
C LEU A 192 -23.70 3.18 -0.43
N PRO A 193 -23.65 3.72 0.80
CA PRO A 193 -24.16 3.04 2.00
C PRO A 193 -25.61 2.52 1.88
N LEU A 194 -26.47 3.18 1.11
CA LEU A 194 -27.88 2.78 0.94
C LEU A 194 -28.03 1.52 0.07
N TYR A 195 -27.07 1.24 -0.82
CA TYR A 195 -27.08 0.05 -1.66
C TYR A 195 -26.65 -1.21 -0.88
N TYR A 196 -25.86 -1.06 0.20
CA TYR A 196 -25.46 -2.18 1.08
C TYR A 196 -26.61 -2.73 1.95
N ILE A 197 -27.69 -1.97 2.13
CA ILE A 197 -28.80 -2.32 3.05
C ILE A 197 -29.95 -3.03 2.31
N GLN A 198 -29.90 -3.11 0.98
CA GLN A 198 -30.94 -3.78 0.21
C GLN A 198 -30.83 -5.31 0.42
N PRO A 199 -31.91 -6.01 0.81
CA PRO A 199 -31.86 -7.45 1.13
C PRO A 199 -31.56 -8.35 -0.10
N ASP A 200 -31.67 -7.81 -1.31
CA ASP A 200 -31.58 -8.57 -2.57
C ASP A 200 -30.22 -8.40 -3.28
N ILE A 201 -29.10 -8.57 -2.54
CA ILE A 201 -27.73 -8.51 -3.08
C ILE A 201 -27.27 -9.90 -3.59
N LYS A 202 -28.19 -10.72 -4.10
CA LYS A 202 -27.82 -11.87 -4.95
C LYS A 202 -27.66 -11.38 -6.38
N GLY A 203 -26.46 -11.50 -6.95
CA GLY A 203 -26.19 -11.20 -8.37
C GLY A 203 -25.59 -9.82 -8.69
N LYS A 204 -25.60 -8.86 -7.76
CA LYS A 204 -25.13 -7.49 -7.98
C LYS A 204 -23.63 -7.33 -7.64
N ILE A 205 -22.85 -6.66 -8.50
CA ILE A 205 -21.50 -6.16 -8.20
C ILE A 205 -21.61 -4.70 -7.76
N MET A 206 -21.17 -4.41 -6.55
CA MET A 206 -20.83 -3.03 -6.17
C MET A 206 -19.31 -2.88 -6.31
N MET A 207 -18.85 -1.95 -7.14
CA MET A 207 -17.43 -1.65 -7.26
C MET A 207 -17.19 -0.23 -6.76
N GLN A 208 -16.51 -0.14 -5.63
CA GLN A 208 -16.01 1.14 -5.15
C GLN A 208 -14.71 1.47 -5.90
N ILE A 209 -14.80 2.14 -7.05
CA ILE A 209 -13.62 2.80 -7.62
C ILE A 209 -13.42 4.12 -6.88
N ALA A 210 -12.43 4.17 -6.00
CA ALA A 210 -11.91 5.44 -5.51
C ALA A 210 -11.30 6.23 -6.69
N HIS A 211 -11.73 7.47 -6.85
CA HIS A 211 -11.27 8.48 -7.81
C HIS A 211 -9.99 8.13 -8.60
N ILE A 212 -10.15 7.68 -9.85
CA ILE A 212 -9.10 7.82 -10.85
C ILE A 212 -9.29 9.21 -11.47
N LYS A 213 -8.54 10.20 -11.00
CA LYS A 213 -8.39 11.45 -11.76
C LYS A 213 -7.59 11.10 -13.01
N LEU A 214 -8.25 11.08 -14.16
CA LEU A 214 -7.57 11.20 -15.44
C LEU A 214 -7.27 12.69 -15.58
N ASP A 215 -5.99 13.05 -15.42
CA ASP A 215 -5.53 14.39 -15.73
C ASP A 215 -5.66 14.56 -17.26
N ASN A 216 -6.45 15.56 -17.69
CA ASN A 216 -6.43 16.09 -19.05
C ASN A 216 -5.21 17.00 -19.24
#